data_AF-A0A919WRB3-F1
#
_entry.id   AF-A0A919WRB3-F1
#
_cell.length_a   1.000
_cell.length_b   1.000
_cell.length_c   1.000
_cell.angle_alpha   90.00
_cell.angle_beta   90.00
_cell.angle_gamma   90.00
#
_symmetry.space_group_name_H-M   'P 1'
#
loop_
_entity.id
_entity.type
_entity.pdbx_description
1 polymer ?
#
loop_
_entity_poly.entity_id
_entity_poly.type
_entity_poly.pdbx_seq_one_letter_code
_entity_poly.pdbx_strand_id
1 'polypeptide(L)'
;MLPVPKDGGTFWTQYNDLRIRISYEIYDTHISVSASYYIWGDESLVGFCKHTNLRMALKGAIKGLLDEMEEWGMDIWVTTRPATNQKAKFIFFQPEEDLE
;
A
#
# COMPACT_ATOMS: atom_id res chain seq x y z
N MET A 1 14.36 20.87 16.40
CA MET A 1 12.91 20.59 16.37
C MET A 1 12.65 19.62 15.24
N LEU A 2 11.82 18.59 15.46
CA LEU A 2 11.29 17.80 14.35
C LEU A 2 10.32 18.68 13.55
N PRO A 3 10.34 18.62 12.20
CA PRO A 3 9.41 19.38 11.40
C PRO A 3 7.98 18.95 11.73
N VAL A 4 7.09 19.92 11.94
CA VAL A 4 5.66 19.67 12.22
C VAL A 4 4.89 19.81 10.90
N PRO A 5 4.05 18.84 10.52
CA PRO A 5 3.23 18.97 9.32
C PRO A 5 2.20 20.10 9.48
N LYS A 6 1.97 20.83 8.39
CA LYS A 6 0.97 21.90 8.30
C LYS A 6 -0.44 21.39 8.12
N ASP A 7 -0.56 20.26 7.43
CA ASP A 7 -1.81 19.60 7.13
C ASP A 7 -1.53 18.10 6.95
N GLY A 8 -2.58 17.29 7.03
CA GLY A 8 -2.47 15.87 6.84
C GLY A 8 -3.82 15.18 6.89
N GLY A 9 -3.84 13.94 6.41
CA GLY A 9 -5.07 13.19 6.37
C GLY A 9 -4.87 11.72 6.05
N THR A 10 -5.98 11.00 6.10
CA THR A 10 -6.05 9.59 5.76
C THR A 10 -7.29 9.33 4.94
N PHE A 11 -7.18 8.50 3.90
CA PHE A 11 -8.34 8.00 3.17
C PHE A 11 -8.10 6.56 2.66
N TRP A 12 -9.18 5.89 2.32
CA TRP A 12 -9.14 4.56 1.70
C TRP A 12 -9.32 4.69 0.20
N THR A 13 -8.54 3.93 -0.57
CA THR A 13 -8.66 3.84 -2.03
C THR A 13 -8.58 2.38 -2.49
N GLN A 14 -8.95 2.15 -3.74
CA GLN A 14 -8.74 0.88 -4.43
C GLN A 14 -7.72 1.05 -5.54
N TYR A 15 -6.74 0.14 -5.60
CA TYR A 15 -5.75 0.07 -6.67
C TYR A 15 -5.52 -1.41 -7.02
N ASN A 16 -5.70 -1.81 -8.28
CA ASN A 16 -5.62 -3.22 -8.71
C ASN A 16 -6.43 -4.17 -7.80
N ASP A 17 -7.68 -3.81 -7.49
CA ASP A 17 -8.56 -4.49 -6.55
C ASP A 17 -8.03 -4.56 -5.09
N LEU A 18 -6.87 -4.01 -4.76
CA LEU A 18 -6.34 -3.90 -3.39
C LEU A 18 -6.97 -2.70 -2.70
N ARG A 19 -7.52 -2.93 -1.50
CA ARG A 19 -7.99 -1.86 -0.62
C ARG A 19 -6.81 -1.34 0.18
N ILE A 20 -6.37 -0.13 -0.13
CA ILE A 20 -5.17 0.49 0.42
C ILE A 20 -5.58 1.70 1.24
N ARG A 21 -4.96 1.88 2.41
CA ARG A 21 -5.06 3.10 3.20
C ARG A 21 -3.94 4.03 2.79
N ILE A 22 -4.28 5.25 2.39
CA ILE A 22 -3.31 6.31 2.13
C ILE A 22 -3.30 7.23 3.35
N SER A 23 -2.11 7.50 3.89
CA SER A 23 -1.89 8.57 4.86
C SER A 23 -0.92 9.59 4.27
N TYR A 24 -1.18 10.88 4.45
CA TYR A 24 -0.31 11.93 3.94
C TYR A 24 -0.14 13.06 4.94
N GLU A 25 1.02 13.70 4.86
CA GLU A 25 1.42 14.83 5.68
C GLU A 25 2.09 15.88 4.79
N ILE A 26 1.65 17.12 4.89
CA ILE A 26 2.13 18.25 4.09
C ILE A 26 3.05 19.10 4.97
N TYR A 27 4.32 19.20 4.57
CA TYR A 27 5.33 20.05 5.18
C TYR A 27 5.61 21.25 4.26
N ASP A 28 6.34 22.24 4.78
CA ASP A 28 6.79 23.40 4.01
C ASP A 28 7.56 23.07 2.74
N THR A 29 8.35 21.99 2.79
CA THR A 29 9.31 21.65 1.74
C THR A 29 8.90 20.44 0.92
N HIS A 30 7.97 19.62 1.42
CA HIS A 30 7.61 18.36 0.79
C HIS A 30 6.29 17.82 1.34
N ILE A 31 5.78 16.81 0.66
CA ILE A 31 4.63 16.02 1.07
C ILE A 31 5.17 14.61 1.31
N SER A 32 4.86 14.05 2.48
CA SER A 32 5.13 12.65 2.82
C SER A 32 3.84 11.86 2.63
N VAL A 33 3.92 10.71 1.98
CA VAL A 33 2.77 9.81 1.76
C VAL A 33 3.18 8.39 2.10
N SER A 34 2.33 7.69 2.84
CA SER A 34 2.38 6.24 3.01
C SER A 34 1.15 5.57 2.40
N ALA A 35 1.37 4.41 1.79
CA ALA A 35 0.33 3.53 1.27
C ALA A 35 0.43 2.21 2.03
N SER A 36 -0.61 1.88 2.79
CA SER A 36 -0.65 0.71 3.66
C SER A 36 -1.67 -0.31 3.16
N TYR A 37 -1.23 -1.56 3.01
CA TYR A 37 -2.10 -2.71 2.78
C TYR A 37 -2.11 -3.60 4.02
N TYR A 38 -3.30 -3.81 4.59
CA TYR A 38 -3.47 -4.63 5.78
C TYR A 38 -3.71 -6.08 5.38
N ILE A 39 -2.82 -6.96 5.82
CA ILE A 39 -2.88 -8.40 5.53
C ILE A 39 -3.75 -9.05 6.60
N TRP A 40 -3.25 -9.19 7.83
CA TRP A 40 -3.94 -9.85 8.96
C TRP A 40 -3.93 -8.95 10.20
N GLY A 41 -5.10 -8.55 10.70
CA GLY A 41 -5.18 -7.74 11.93
C GLY A 41 -4.38 -6.45 11.86
N ASP A 42 -3.29 -6.38 12.65
CA ASP A 42 -2.39 -5.22 12.77
C ASP A 42 -1.18 -5.28 11.82
N GLU A 43 -0.95 -6.39 11.10
CA GLU A 43 0.15 -6.49 10.15
C GLU A 43 -0.19 -5.80 8.83
N SER A 44 0.72 -4.94 8.38
CA SER A 44 0.57 -4.19 7.14
C SER A 44 1.87 -4.07 6.38
N LEU A 45 1.80 -4.21 5.06
CA LEU A 45 2.85 -3.75 4.16
C LEU A 45 2.68 -2.26 3.92
N VAL A 46 3.78 -1.52 3.89
CA VAL A 46 3.75 -0.07 3.79
C VAL A 46 4.76 0.42 2.75
N GLY A 47 4.24 1.00 1.68
CA GLY A 47 5.02 1.82 0.77
C GLY A 47 5.10 3.27 1.24
N PHE A 48 6.24 3.92 1.03
CA PHE A 48 6.45 5.30 1.44
C PHE A 48 7.12 6.14 0.36
N CYS A 49 6.72 7.41 0.23
CA CYS A 49 7.39 8.35 -0.66
C CYS A 49 7.28 9.79 -0.16
N LYS A 50 8.35 10.57 -0.40
CA LYS A 50 8.38 12.03 -0.20
C LYS A 50 8.52 12.74 -1.54
N HIS A 51 7.70 13.74 -1.79
CA HIS A 51 7.84 14.60 -2.96
C HIS A 51 7.23 15.98 -2.73
N THR A 52 7.71 17.00 -3.44
CA THR A 52 7.09 18.34 -3.49
C THR A 52 5.71 18.37 -4.16
N ASN A 53 5.29 17.29 -4.81
CA ASN A 53 4.06 17.21 -5.59
C ASN A 53 3.25 16.00 -5.10
N LEU A 54 2.01 16.24 -4.68
CA LEU A 54 1.16 15.22 -4.07
C LEU A 54 0.94 14.01 -4.98
N ARG A 55 0.74 14.24 -6.29
CA ARG A 55 0.51 13.17 -7.26
C ARG A 55 1.73 12.27 -7.40
N MET A 56 2.93 12.85 -7.36
CA MET A 56 4.18 12.10 -7.42
C MET A 56 4.43 11.33 -6.13
N ALA A 57 4.16 11.94 -4.97
CA ALA A 57 4.27 11.26 -3.68
C ALA A 57 3.28 10.08 -3.57
N LEU A 58 2.03 10.25 -4.02
CA LEU A 58 1.03 9.16 -4.09
C LEU A 58 1.49 8.01 -4.99
N LYS A 59 1.95 8.33 -6.21
CA LYS A 59 2.46 7.31 -7.14
C LYS A 59 3.65 6.56 -6.55
N GLY A 60 4.59 7.29 -5.95
CA GLY A 60 5.76 6.69 -5.34
C GLY A 60 5.41 5.80 -4.15
N ALA A 61 4.48 6.22 -3.29
CA ALA A 61 4.07 5.42 -2.14
C ALA A 61 3.34 4.14 -2.56
N ILE A 62 2.45 4.22 -3.57
CA ILE A 62 1.79 3.03 -4.13
C ILE A 62 2.81 2.12 -4.80
N LYS A 63 3.77 2.66 -5.55
CA LYS A 63 4.85 1.85 -6.15
C LYS A 63 5.64 1.12 -5.07
N GLY A 64 6.09 1.84 -4.03
CA GLY A 64 6.84 1.22 -2.93
C GLY A 64 6.06 0.13 -2.21
N LEU A 65 4.73 0.24 -2.12
CA LEU A 65 3.89 -0.80 -1.54
C LEU A 65 3.86 -2.05 -2.42
N LEU A 66 3.81 -1.89 -3.75
CA LEU A 66 3.84 -3.01 -4.69
C LEU A 66 5.21 -3.68 -4.71
N ASP A 67 6.28 -2.88 -4.65
CA ASP A 67 7.66 -3.39 -4.53
C ASP A 67 7.79 -4.23 -3.23
N GLU A 68 7.28 -3.75 -2.09
CA GLU A 68 7.26 -4.50 -0.82
C GLU A 68 6.44 -5.80 -0.91
N MET A 69 5.29 -5.77 -1.59
CA MET A 69 4.49 -6.97 -1.84
C MET A 69 5.25 -8.02 -2.67
N GLU A 70 5.99 -7.57 -3.68
CA GLU A 70 6.82 -8.44 -4.51
C GLU A 70 7.98 -9.04 -3.71
N GLU A 71 8.66 -8.25 -2.87
CA GLU A 71 9.73 -8.71 -1.99
C GLU A 71 9.23 -9.74 -0.96
N TRP A 72 8.00 -9.58 -0.48
CA TRP A 72 7.33 -10.55 0.41
C TRP A 72 6.81 -11.80 -0.33
N GLY A 73 7.05 -11.93 -1.64
CA GLY A 73 6.56 -13.05 -2.44
C GLY A 73 5.03 -13.15 -2.43
N MET A 74 4.33 -12.02 -2.38
CA MET A 74 2.88 -11.98 -2.28
C MET A 74 2.22 -12.15 -3.65
N ASP A 75 1.54 -13.28 -3.86
CA ASP A 75 0.74 -13.57 -5.05
C ASP A 75 -0.75 -13.33 -4.79
N ILE A 76 -1.39 -12.53 -5.65
CA ILE A 76 -2.81 -12.20 -5.54
C ILE A 76 -3.59 -12.87 -6.67
N TRP A 77 -4.49 -13.78 -6.31
CA TRP A 77 -5.41 -14.42 -7.26
C TRP A 77 -6.85 -13.96 -7.03
N VAL A 78 -7.52 -13.53 -8.09
CA VAL A 78 -8.91 -13.05 -8.03
C VAL A 78 -9.79 -13.95 -8.90
N THR A 79 -10.87 -14.45 -8.33
CA THR A 79 -11.90 -15.20 -9.04
C THR A 79 -13.28 -14.63 -8.75
N THR A 80 -14.28 -15.03 -9.53
CA THR A 80 -15.68 -14.61 -9.33
C THR A 80 -16.53 -15.84 -9.07
N ARG A 81 -17.30 -15.84 -7.98
CA ARG A 81 -18.23 -16.91 -7.65
C ARG A 81 -19.38 -16.90 -8.66
N PRO A 82 -19.55 -17.92 -9.52
CA PRO A 82 -20.54 -17.86 -10.60
C PRO A 82 -21.99 -17.71 -10.11
N ALA A 83 -22.31 -18.28 -8.95
CA ALA A 83 -23.65 -18.26 -8.38
C ALA A 83 -24.08 -16.91 -7.79
N THR A 84 -23.13 -16.06 -7.36
CA THR A 84 -23.42 -14.81 -6.64
C THR A 84 -22.80 -13.57 -7.28
N ASN A 85 -21.98 -13.76 -8.31
CA ASN A 85 -21.17 -12.72 -8.94
C ASN A 85 -20.24 -11.96 -7.97
N GLN A 86 -19.92 -12.57 -6.82
CA GLN A 86 -19.03 -11.99 -5.82
C GLN A 86 -17.56 -12.27 -6.20
N LYS A 87 -16.71 -11.24 -6.09
CA LYS A 87 -15.25 -11.42 -6.21
C LYS A 87 -14.71 -12.11 -4.96
N ALA A 88 -13.95 -13.18 -5.14
CA ALA A 88 -13.14 -13.81 -4.10
C ALA A 88 -11.67 -13.53 -4.41
N LYS A 89 -10.91 -13.15 -3.37
CA LYS A 89 -9.48 -12.88 -3.47
C LYS A 89 -8.71 -13.87 -2.59
N PHE A 90 -7.70 -14.48 -3.16
CA PHE A 90 -6.74 -15.33 -2.48
C PHE A 90 -5.40 -14.62 -2.49
N ILE A 91 -4.73 -14.62 -1.35
CA ILE A 91 -3.40 -14.06 -1.17
C ILE A 91 -2.53 -15.23 -0.75
N PHE A 92 -1.49 -15.49 -1.52
CA PHE A 92 -0.48 -16.50 -1.23
C PHE A 92 0.82 -15.78 -0.89
N PHE A 93 1.55 -16.32 0.08
CA PHE A 93 2.92 -15.92 0.34
C PHE A 93 3.79 -17.07 -0.13
N GLN A 94 4.72 -16.80 -1.04
CA GLN A 94 5.69 -17.79 -1.45
C GLN A 94 6.50 -18.21 -0.20
N PRO A 95 6.84 -19.50 -0.06
CA PRO A 95 7.74 -19.92 1.01
C PRO A 95 9.06 -19.15 0.86
N GLU A 96 9.66 -18.76 1.99
CA GLU A 96 11.05 -18.32 1.96
C GLU A 96 11.87 -19.46 1.34
N GLU A 97 12.53 -19.20 0.20
CA GLU A 97 13.54 -20.14 -0.29
C GLU A 97 14.61 -20.15 0.81
N ASP A 98 14.71 -21.26 1.56
CA ASP A 98 15.81 -21.50 2.47
C ASP A 98 17.10 -21.26 1.66
N LEU A 99 17.77 -20.13 1.92
CA LEU A 99 19.09 -19.82 1.38
C LEU A 99 20.06 -20.83 2.01
N GLU A 100 20.22 -21.99 1.37
CA GLU A 100 21.33 -22.94 1.64
C GLU A 100 22.70 -22.28 1.45
#